data_AF-A0A418EUA3-F1
#
_entry.id   AF-A0A418EUA3-F1
#
_cell.length_a   1.000
_cell.length_b   1.000
_cell.length_c   1.000
_cell.angle_alpha   90.00
_cell.angle_beta   90.00
_cell.angle_gamma   90.00
#
_symmetry.space_group_name_H-M   'P 1'
#
loop_
_entity.id
_entity.type
_entity.pdbx_description
1 polymer ?
#
loop_
_entity_poly.entity_id
_entity_poly.type
_entity_poly.pdbx_seq_one_letter_code
_entity_poly.pdbx_strand_id
1 'polypeptide(L)'
;MSTPEALLNTLRKLDANKACANCDAVAKFGHGNICEKFKTFVCNHCKSAHQSYSHRVKVHHTSVRLPRVLMLMPRNTHLCFVEQHGGGNALARRTWLASWKDGDGRSLRKPLETDHLDVFKKFINAVYNDKAYYSEPSAAPSSSHPKPTPPPPHVSSIVSTRASAYS
;
A
#
# COMPACT_ATOMS: atom_id res chain seq x y z
N MET A 1 -22.50 -21.97 7.20
CA MET A 1 -21.83 -20.65 7.20
C MET A 1 -20.34 -20.87 7.30
N SER A 2 -19.55 -20.35 6.35
CA SER A 2 -18.09 -20.49 6.37
C SER A 2 -17.51 -19.79 7.59
N THR A 3 -16.63 -20.46 8.34
CA THR A 3 -15.98 -19.86 9.50
C THR A 3 -14.93 -18.83 9.04
N PRO A 4 -14.57 -17.84 9.86
CA PRO A 4 -13.55 -16.83 9.52
C PRO A 4 -12.21 -17.46 9.07
N GLU A 5 -11.85 -18.61 9.65
CA GLU A 5 -10.63 -19.36 9.33
C GLU A 5 -10.69 -19.99 7.94
N ALA A 6 -11.86 -20.49 7.53
CA ALA A 6 -12.05 -21.02 6.19
C ALA A 6 -11.90 -19.92 5.13
N LEU A 7 -12.39 -18.71 5.41
CA LEU A 7 -12.29 -17.57 4.49
C LEU A 7 -10.84 -17.08 4.36
N LEU A 8 -10.10 -16.99 5.47
CA LEU A 8 -8.66 -16.68 5.44
C LEU A 8 -7.83 -17.74 4.72
N ASN A 9 -8.18 -19.02 4.89
CA ASN A 9 -7.58 -20.10 4.12
C ASN A 9 -7.81 -19.97 2.61
N THR A 10 -8.98 -19.47 2.20
CA THR A 10 -9.24 -19.16 0.78
C THR A 10 -8.44 -17.94 0.33
N LEU A 11 -8.35 -16.89 1.16
CA LEU A 11 -7.61 -15.67 0.82
C LEU A 11 -6.11 -15.90 0.64
N ARG A 12 -5.46 -16.66 1.53
CA ARG A 12 -4.02 -16.95 1.38
C ARG A 12 -3.69 -17.78 0.13
N LYS A 13 -4.67 -18.52 -0.39
CA LYS A 13 -4.54 -19.36 -1.59
C LYS A 13 -4.75 -18.57 -2.89
N LEU A 14 -5.16 -17.31 -2.83
CA LEU A 14 -5.22 -16.44 -4.01
C LEU A 14 -3.81 -16.22 -4.55
N ASP A 15 -3.64 -16.21 -5.88
CA ASP A 15 -2.32 -16.07 -6.52
C ASP A 15 -1.59 -14.81 -6.09
N ALA A 16 -2.33 -13.69 -5.93
CA ALA A 16 -1.78 -12.45 -5.40
C ALA A 16 -1.19 -12.58 -3.98
N ASN A 17 -1.74 -13.47 -3.14
CA ASN A 17 -1.33 -13.66 -1.75
C ASN A 17 -0.34 -14.84 -1.57
N LYS A 18 -0.10 -15.64 -2.62
CA LYS A 18 0.95 -16.68 -2.63
C LYS A 18 2.35 -16.09 -2.62
N ALA A 19 2.53 -14.92 -3.24
CA ALA A 19 3.75 -14.15 -3.18
C ALA A 19 3.75 -13.24 -1.96
N CYS A 20 4.88 -13.15 -1.25
CA CYS A 20 5.04 -12.23 -0.14
C CYS A 20 4.89 -10.78 -0.62
N ALA A 21 4.15 -9.95 0.13
CA ALA A 21 3.94 -8.55 -0.24
C ALA A 21 5.25 -7.74 -0.41
N ASN A 22 6.33 -8.12 0.27
CA ASN A 22 7.57 -7.34 0.36
C ASN A 22 8.71 -7.91 -0.49
N CYS A 23 8.99 -9.21 -0.35
CA CYS A 23 10.12 -9.87 -1.04
C CYS A 23 9.68 -10.70 -2.25
N ASP A 24 8.39 -10.75 -2.56
CA ASP A 24 7.79 -11.59 -3.61
C ASP A 24 8.08 -13.10 -3.52
N ALA A 25 8.75 -13.57 -2.47
CA ALA A 25 8.97 -15.00 -2.22
C ALA A 25 7.64 -15.75 -2.29
N VAL A 26 7.58 -16.82 -3.09
CA VAL A 26 6.34 -17.54 -3.38
C VAL A 26 6.24 -18.78 -2.49
N ALA A 27 5.14 -18.90 -1.76
CA ALA A 27 4.83 -20.09 -0.99
C ALA A 27 3.76 -20.92 -1.72
N LYS A 28 4.04 -22.22 -1.94
CA LYS A 28 3.11 -23.17 -2.60
C LYS A 28 1.71 -23.20 -1.96
N PHE A 29 1.64 -23.01 -0.64
CA PHE A 29 0.40 -23.02 0.14
C PHE A 29 -0.07 -21.63 0.60
N GLY A 30 0.56 -20.56 0.11
CA GLY A 30 0.34 -19.20 0.57
C GLY A 30 1.00 -18.91 1.92
N HIS A 31 1.28 -17.63 2.15
CA HIS A 31 1.92 -17.18 3.38
C HIS A 31 0.92 -17.17 4.54
N GLY A 32 1.31 -17.80 5.66
CA GLY A 32 0.49 -17.85 6.88
C GLY A 32 0.65 -16.63 7.79
N ASN A 33 1.68 -15.80 7.61
CA ASN A 33 1.90 -14.65 8.49
C ASN A 33 1.16 -13.43 7.97
N ILE A 34 0.35 -12.81 8.83
CA ILE A 34 -0.52 -11.69 8.49
C ILE A 34 -0.08 -10.46 9.28
N CYS A 35 0.25 -9.38 8.59
CA CYS A 35 0.44 -8.08 9.22
C CYS A 35 -0.89 -7.34 9.29
N GLU A 36 -1.40 -7.08 10.50
CA GLU A 36 -2.73 -6.46 10.64
C GLU A 36 -2.75 -4.99 10.22
N LYS A 37 -1.68 -4.26 10.53
CA LYS A 37 -1.57 -2.83 10.21
C LYS A 37 -1.66 -2.57 8.71
N PHE A 38 -1.08 -3.47 7.90
CA PHE A 38 -1.01 -3.32 6.45
C PHE A 38 -1.90 -4.30 5.69
N LYS A 39 -2.62 -5.18 6.40
CA LYS A 39 -3.51 -6.19 5.84
C LYS A 39 -2.84 -7.08 4.79
N THR A 40 -1.57 -7.43 5.01
CA THR A 40 -0.71 -8.21 4.10
C THR A 40 -0.37 -9.60 4.61
N PHE A 41 -0.12 -10.51 3.69
CA PHE A 41 0.46 -11.83 3.91
C PHE A 41 1.97 -11.82 3.58
N VAL A 42 2.79 -12.29 4.52
CA VAL A 42 4.25 -12.17 4.46
C VAL A 42 5.00 -13.47 4.82
N CYS A 43 6.22 -13.62 4.33
CA CYS A 43 7.10 -14.76 4.67
C CYS A 43 7.67 -14.63 6.10
N ASN A 44 8.39 -15.66 6.57
CA ASN A 44 8.98 -15.68 7.92
C ASN A 44 10.08 -14.63 8.13
N HIS A 45 10.88 -14.32 7.10
CA HIS A 45 11.92 -13.28 7.17
C HIS A 45 11.28 -11.90 7.26
N CYS A 46 10.30 -11.59 6.40
CA CYS A 46 9.54 -10.35 6.47
C CYS A 46 8.77 -10.21 7.79
N LYS A 47 8.22 -11.30 8.34
CA LYS A 47 7.62 -11.29 9.69
C LYS A 47 8.62 -10.78 10.73
N SER A 48 9.82 -11.36 10.76
CA SER A 48 10.86 -11.01 11.74
C SER A 48 11.34 -9.56 11.55
N ALA A 49 11.45 -9.08 10.31
CA ALA A 49 11.76 -7.69 10.00
C ALA A 49 10.66 -6.72 10.47
N HIS A 50 9.38 -7.04 10.20
CA HIS A 50 8.25 -6.25 10.70
C HIS A 50 8.22 -6.17 12.24
N GLN A 51 8.48 -7.28 12.92
CA GLN A 51 8.51 -7.33 14.39
C GLN A 51 9.61 -6.43 14.98
N SER A 52 10.72 -6.25 14.26
CA SER A 52 11.80 -5.33 14.68
C SER A 52 11.36 -3.87 14.73
N TYR A 53 10.29 -3.50 14.01
CA TYR A 53 9.68 -2.16 14.00
C TYR A 53 8.34 -2.10 14.73
N SER A 54 8.11 -3.02 15.68
CA SER A 54 6.86 -3.11 16.45
C SER A 54 5.59 -3.30 15.61
N HIS A 55 5.71 -3.76 14.36
CA HIS A 55 4.56 -4.13 13.55
C HIS A 55 3.99 -5.47 14.04
N ARG A 56 2.70 -5.49 14.40
CA ARG A 56 2.03 -6.70 14.86
C ARG A 56 1.76 -7.63 13.68
N VAL A 57 2.54 -8.71 13.62
CA VAL A 57 2.37 -9.81 12.66
C VAL A 57 1.87 -11.04 13.41
N LYS A 58 0.73 -11.58 12.98
CA LYS A 58 0.12 -12.78 13.56
C LYS A 58 0.32 -13.96 12.62
N VAL A 59 0.59 -15.12 13.20
CA VAL A 59 0.70 -16.36 12.43
C VAL A 59 -0.67 -17.00 12.34
N HIS A 60 -1.15 -17.24 11.13
CA HIS A 60 -2.33 -18.03 10.85
C HIS A 60 -1.95 -19.52 11.00
N HIS A 61 -2.11 -20.07 12.20
CA HIS A 61 -1.86 -21.49 12.41
C HIS A 61 -3.02 -22.32 11.85
N THR A 62 -2.70 -23.34 11.07
CA THR A 62 -3.57 -24.47 10.68
C THR A 62 -3.98 -25.36 11.87
N SER A 63 -3.62 -25.01 13.10
CA SER A 63 -3.87 -25.84 14.29
C SER A 63 -4.72 -25.08 15.29
N VAL A 64 -6.03 -25.38 15.32
CA VAL A 64 -7.02 -25.45 16.43
C VAL A 64 -7.03 -24.35 17.53
N ARG A 65 -6.10 -23.41 17.53
CA ARG A 65 -5.95 -22.36 18.52
C ARG A 65 -5.57 -21.10 17.75
N LEU A 66 -6.60 -20.44 17.22
CA LEU A 66 -6.51 -19.07 16.74
C LEU A 66 -5.74 -18.25 17.78
N PRO A 67 -4.81 -17.36 17.39
CA PRO A 67 -4.42 -16.30 18.29
C PRO A 67 -5.74 -15.63 18.69
N ARG A 68 -6.04 -15.62 19.99
CA ARG A 68 -7.26 -15.10 20.65
C ARG A 68 -7.81 -13.82 20.01
N VAL A 69 -6.95 -13.05 19.35
CA VAL A 69 -7.27 -11.82 18.65
C VAL A 69 -8.07 -11.96 17.35
N LEU A 70 -7.98 -13.06 16.57
CA LEU A 70 -8.81 -13.20 15.37
C LEU A 70 -10.28 -13.56 15.72
N MET A 71 -10.48 -14.27 16.83
CA MET A 71 -11.81 -14.49 17.43
C MET A 71 -12.38 -13.22 18.09
N LEU A 72 -11.52 -12.31 18.55
CA LEU A 72 -11.91 -11.00 19.09
C LEU A 72 -12.08 -9.93 18.00
N MET A 73 -11.81 -10.26 16.73
CA MET A 73 -12.11 -9.37 15.62
C MET A 73 -13.59 -9.53 15.24
N PRO A 74 -14.32 -8.42 14.99
CA PRO A 74 -15.70 -8.47 14.55
C PRO A 74 -15.90 -9.47 13.40
N ARG A 75 -17.08 -10.10 13.33
CA ARG A 75 -17.45 -11.17 12.38
C ARG A 75 -17.13 -10.86 10.89
N ASN A 76 -16.89 -9.58 10.55
CA ASN A 76 -16.62 -9.06 9.22
C ASN A 76 -15.14 -8.68 8.94
N THR A 77 -14.21 -8.81 9.91
CA THR A 77 -12.82 -8.35 9.73
C THR A 77 -12.03 -9.15 8.71
N HIS A 78 -12.42 -10.40 8.44
CA HIS A 78 -11.86 -11.19 7.34
C HIS A 78 -12.07 -10.51 5.97
N LEU A 79 -13.17 -9.75 5.80
CA LEU A 79 -13.44 -8.99 4.58
C LEU A 79 -12.38 -7.92 4.37
N CYS A 80 -11.81 -7.33 5.43
CA CYS A 80 -10.75 -6.33 5.31
C CYS A 80 -9.46 -6.84 4.65
N PHE A 81 -9.33 -8.15 4.38
CA PHE A 81 -8.22 -8.77 3.66
C PHE A 81 -8.58 -9.15 2.21
N VAL A 82 -9.83 -8.95 1.80
CA VAL A 82 -10.30 -9.12 0.43
C VAL A 82 -9.92 -7.87 -0.37
N GLU A 83 -9.45 -8.07 -1.60
CA GLU A 83 -9.03 -6.97 -2.47
C GLU A 83 -10.15 -5.94 -2.70
N GLN A 84 -11.39 -6.40 -2.90
CA GLN A 84 -12.59 -5.55 -3.05
C GLN A 84 -12.92 -4.70 -1.81
N HIS A 85 -12.38 -5.04 -0.64
CA HIS A 85 -12.64 -4.37 0.64
C HIS A 85 -11.40 -3.66 1.19
N GLY A 86 -10.40 -3.39 0.36
CA GLY A 86 -9.24 -2.62 0.77
C GLY A 86 -8.13 -3.46 1.45
N GLY A 87 -8.00 -4.74 1.12
CA GLY A 87 -7.03 -5.65 1.72
C GLY A 87 -6.25 -6.51 0.73
N GLY A 88 -5.30 -7.30 1.24
CA GLY A 88 -4.56 -8.27 0.45
C GLY A 88 -3.30 -7.69 -0.22
N ASN A 89 -2.43 -8.60 -0.68
CA ASN A 89 -1.09 -8.25 -1.13
C ASN A 89 -1.09 -7.43 -2.42
N ALA A 90 -2.10 -7.59 -3.27
CA ALA A 90 -2.21 -6.81 -4.51
C ALA A 90 -2.43 -5.32 -4.23
N LEU A 91 -3.39 -4.99 -3.35
CA LEU A 91 -3.62 -3.60 -2.96
C LEU A 91 -2.45 -3.03 -2.17
N ALA A 92 -1.92 -3.80 -1.21
CA ALA A 92 -0.80 -3.34 -0.42
C ALA A 92 0.43 -3.01 -1.28
N ARG A 93 0.69 -3.77 -2.35
CA ARG A 93 1.74 -3.44 -3.32
C ARG A 93 1.42 -2.16 -4.09
N ARG A 94 0.18 -1.98 -4.55
CA ARG A 94 -0.26 -0.75 -5.22
C ARG A 94 -0.20 0.50 -4.34
N THR A 95 -0.33 0.34 -3.03
CA THR A 95 -0.29 1.46 -2.06
C THR A 95 1.11 1.72 -1.52
N TRP A 96 1.80 0.70 -1.00
CA TRP A 96 3.09 0.86 -0.31
C TRP A 96 4.30 0.78 -1.23
N LEU A 97 4.14 0.21 -2.43
CA LEU A 97 5.18 0.08 -3.46
C LEU A 97 4.72 0.76 -4.76
N ALA A 98 3.94 1.84 -4.65
CA ALA A 98 3.29 2.50 -5.78
C ALA A 98 4.30 3.12 -6.75
N SER A 99 5.32 3.80 -6.20
CA SER A 99 6.41 4.42 -6.97
C SER A 99 7.67 3.56 -7.02
N TRP A 100 7.65 2.39 -6.37
CA TRP A 100 8.78 1.47 -6.37
C TRP A 100 8.94 0.83 -7.74
N LYS A 101 10.16 0.89 -8.30
CA LYS A 101 10.48 0.28 -9.59
C LYS A 101 11.77 -0.53 -9.46
N ASP A 102 11.71 -1.80 -9.85
CA ASP A 102 12.89 -2.65 -9.84
C ASP A 102 13.93 -2.14 -10.85
N GLY A 103 15.18 -2.06 -10.43
CA GLY A 103 16.30 -1.67 -11.31
C GLY A 103 16.35 -0.19 -11.75
N ASP A 104 15.59 0.72 -11.15
CA ASP A 104 15.60 2.16 -11.51
C ASP A 104 16.78 2.95 -10.89
N GLY A 105 17.64 2.30 -10.11
CA GLY A 105 18.79 2.87 -9.40
C GLY A 105 18.46 3.79 -8.22
N ARG A 106 17.17 4.12 -8.00
CA ARG A 106 16.69 5.00 -6.90
C ARG A 106 15.90 4.23 -5.85
N SER A 107 15.26 3.15 -6.26
CA SER A 107 14.48 2.24 -5.44
C SER A 107 15.39 1.18 -4.82
N LEU A 108 15.18 0.89 -3.53
CA LEU A 108 15.87 -0.22 -2.88
C LEU A 108 15.46 -1.54 -3.55
N ARG A 109 16.44 -2.37 -3.88
CA ARG A 109 16.19 -3.72 -4.39
C ARG A 109 15.41 -4.54 -3.35
N LYS A 110 14.45 -5.34 -3.81
CA LYS A 110 13.71 -6.25 -2.94
C LYS A 110 14.64 -7.30 -2.34
N PRO A 111 14.53 -7.60 -1.03
CA PRO A 111 15.31 -8.66 -0.43
C PRO A 111 14.95 -10.00 -1.07
N LEU A 112 15.96 -10.83 -1.32
CA LEU A 112 15.81 -12.21 -1.74
C LEU A 112 15.78 -13.13 -0.53
N GLU A 113 15.24 -14.34 -0.70
CA GLU A 113 15.13 -15.32 0.37
C GLU A 113 16.48 -15.71 0.98
N THR A 114 17.56 -15.63 0.19
CA THR A 114 18.94 -15.91 0.61
C THR A 114 19.63 -14.75 1.32
N ASP A 115 19.04 -13.55 1.34
CA ASP A 115 19.67 -12.38 1.93
C ASP A 115 19.65 -12.40 3.48
N HIS A 116 20.58 -11.67 4.09
CA HIS A 116 20.59 -11.50 5.54
C HIS A 116 19.35 -10.71 6.02
N LEU A 117 18.90 -11.01 7.25
CA LEU A 117 17.71 -10.40 7.85
C LEU A 117 17.76 -8.86 7.86
N ASP A 118 18.96 -8.27 7.94
CA ASP A 118 19.11 -6.81 7.97
C ASP A 118 18.73 -6.14 6.64
N VAL A 119 18.87 -6.84 5.51
CA VAL A 119 18.38 -6.35 4.21
C VAL A 119 16.86 -6.23 4.24
N PHE A 120 16.17 -7.24 4.81
CA PHE A 120 14.72 -7.18 5.02
C PHE A 120 14.33 -6.03 5.94
N LYS A 121 15.04 -5.82 7.06
CA LYS A 121 14.75 -4.71 7.98
C LYS A 121 14.85 -3.36 7.28
N LYS A 122 15.96 -3.12 6.56
CA LYS A 122 16.17 -1.87 5.78
C LYS A 122 15.03 -1.62 4.79
N PHE A 123 14.65 -2.65 4.03
CA PHE A 123 13.55 -2.55 3.08
C PHE A 123 12.21 -2.24 3.76
N ILE A 124 11.86 -2.96 4.82
CA ILE A 124 10.62 -2.73 5.59
C ILE A 124 10.60 -1.31 6.20
N ASN A 125 11.74 -0.81 6.69
CA ASN A 125 11.83 0.54 7.21
C ASN A 125 11.51 1.57 6.13
N ALA A 126 12.20 1.47 4.98
CA ALA A 126 12.01 2.41 3.87
C ALA A 126 10.57 2.42 3.35
N VAL A 127 9.97 1.25 3.20
CA VAL A 127 8.61 1.10 2.66
C VAL A 127 7.55 1.61 3.63
N TYR A 128 7.62 1.22 4.90
CA TYR A 128 6.50 1.41 5.83
C TYR A 128 6.70 2.55 6.84
N ASN A 129 7.92 2.73 7.33
CA ASN A 129 8.23 3.77 8.30
C ASN A 129 8.56 5.08 7.57
N ASP A 130 9.47 5.02 6.59
CA ASP A 130 9.90 6.19 5.83
C ASP A 130 8.91 6.53 4.71
N LYS A 131 7.96 5.63 4.40
CA LYS A 131 6.93 5.80 3.36
C LYS A 131 7.53 6.17 1.99
N ALA A 132 8.75 5.73 1.71
CA ALA A 132 9.55 6.16 0.56
C ALA A 132 8.86 5.89 -0.78
N TYR A 133 8.01 4.86 -0.84
CA TYR A 133 7.28 4.46 -2.05
C TYR A 133 5.75 4.47 -1.90
N TYR A 134 5.25 5.08 -0.82
CA TYR A 134 3.83 5.11 -0.50
C TYR A 134 3.08 6.08 -1.42
N SER A 135 1.95 5.62 -1.97
CA SER A 135 0.95 6.47 -2.61
C SER A 135 -0.41 6.21 -1.99
N GLU A 136 -1.16 7.26 -1.73
CA GLU A 136 -2.49 7.15 -1.18
C GLU A 136 -3.41 6.43 -2.19
N PRO A 137 -4.14 5.37 -1.80
CA PRO A 137 -5.08 4.72 -2.69
C PRO A 137 -6.20 5.72 -3.00
N SER A 138 -6.12 6.35 -4.17
CA SER A 138 -7.09 7.34 -4.64
C SER A 138 -8.51 6.77 -4.54
N ALA A 139 -9.31 7.32 -3.63
CA ALA A 139 -10.75 7.16 -3.64
C ALA A 139 -11.30 7.96 -4.83
N ALA A 140 -11.33 7.34 -6.01
CA ALA A 140 -11.77 7.95 -7.28
C ALA A 140 -10.92 9.18 -7.71
N PRO A 141 -10.89 9.53 -9.01
CA PRO A 141 -10.22 10.74 -9.45
C PRO A 141 -10.99 11.95 -8.92
N SER A 142 -10.55 12.54 -7.82
CA SER A 142 -10.81 13.96 -7.58
C SER A 142 -10.09 14.68 -8.71
N SER A 143 -10.85 15.07 -9.72
CA SER A 143 -10.46 16.04 -10.74
C SER A 143 -9.60 17.10 -10.08
N SER A 144 -8.32 17.10 -10.42
CA SER A 144 -7.45 18.24 -10.17
C SER A 144 -8.05 19.41 -10.94
N HIS A 145 -8.90 20.20 -10.28
CA HIS A 145 -9.21 21.52 -10.78
C HIS A 145 -7.88 22.28 -10.84
N PRO A 146 -7.43 22.71 -12.03
CA PRO A 146 -6.31 23.62 -12.09
C PRO A 146 -6.71 24.90 -11.35
N LYS A 147 -5.86 25.31 -10.41
CA LYS A 147 -5.95 26.58 -9.69
C LYS A 147 -6.23 27.69 -10.72
N PRO A 148 -7.32 28.48 -10.59
CA PRO A 148 -7.56 29.57 -11.52
C PRO A 148 -6.38 30.54 -11.44
N THR A 149 -5.71 30.73 -12.57
CA THR A 149 -4.71 31.78 -12.78
C THR A 149 -5.35 33.13 -12.45
N PRO A 150 -4.68 34.01 -11.68
CA PRO A 150 -5.20 35.35 -11.44
C PRO A 150 -5.35 36.10 -12.78
N PRO A 151 -6.43 36.88 -12.98
CA PRO A 151 -6.61 37.64 -14.19
C PRO A 151 -5.50 38.69 -14.35
N PRO A 152 -5.10 39.01 -15.59
CA PRO A 152 -4.09 40.04 -15.86
C PRO A 152 -4.59 41.41 -15.38
N PRO A 153 -3.69 42.30 -14.92
CA PRO A 153 -4.06 43.65 -14.49
C PRO A 153 -4.64 44.43 -15.67
N HIS A 154 -5.84 44.99 -15.48
CA HIS A 154 -6.44 45.97 -16.38
C HIS A 154 -5.52 47.18 -16.50
N VAL A 155 -4.88 47.36 -17.66
CA VAL A 155 -4.28 48.64 -18.03
C VAL A 155 -5.39 49.54 -18.54
N SER A 156 -5.72 50.57 -17.77
CA SER A 156 -6.63 51.63 -18.20
C SER A 156 -5.95 52.47 -19.27
N SER A 157 -6.26 52.22 -20.54
CA SER A 157 -5.86 53.10 -21.63
C SER A 157 -6.75 54.34 -21.63
N ILE A 158 -6.17 55.45 -21.18
CA ILE A 158 -6.75 56.78 -21.20
C ILE A 158 -6.77 57.23 -22.68
N VAL A 159 -7.94 57.23 -23.31
CA VAL A 159 -8.10 57.80 -24.66
C VAL A 159 -8.16 59.31 -24.54
N SER A 160 -7.08 59.97 -24.96
CA SER A 160 -7.00 61.42 -25.11
C SER A 160 -7.47 61.79 -26.52
N THR A 161 -8.73 62.22 -26.66
CA THR A 161 -9.28 62.78 -27.89
C THR A 161 -8.79 64.22 -28.09
N ARG A 162 -7.99 64.47 -29.12
CA ARG A 162 -7.86 65.82 -29.72
C ARG A 162 -8.71 65.86 -30.98
N ALA A 163 -9.72 66.71 -30.96
CA ALA A 163 -10.51 67.10 -32.11
C ALA A 163 -9.67 67.97 -33.04
N SER A 164 -9.71 67.69 -34.35
CA SER A 164 -9.31 68.62 -35.39
C SER A 164 -10.33 68.52 -36.50
N ALA A 165 -11.22 69.52 -36.56
CA ALA A 165 -12.17 69.72 -37.65
C ALA A 165 -11.47 70.55 -38.74
N TYR A 166 -11.52 70.12 -39.99
CA TYR A 166 -11.40 70.99 -41.16
C TYR A 166 -12.13 70.38 -42.36
N SER A 167 -12.78 71.29 -43.09
CA SER A 167 -13.48 71.19 -44.39
C SER A 167 -14.96 70.84 -44.37
#